data_AF-A0A816NEV8-F1
#
_entry.id   AF-A0A816NEV8-F1
#
_cell.length_a   1.000
_cell.length_b   1.000
_cell.length_c   1.000
_cell.angle_alpha   90.00
_cell.angle_beta   90.00
_cell.angle_gamma   90.00
#
_symmetry.space_group_name_H-M   'P 1'
#
loop_
_entity.id
_entity.type
_entity.pdbx_description
1 polymer ?
#
loop_
_entity_poly.entity_id
_entity_poly.type
_entity_poly.pdbx_seq_one_letter_code
_entity_poly.pdbx_strand_id
1 'polypeptide(L)'
;MTNLLNYLNIFNYFTTRKICILCRKDLKHYQAKCNDCLMAECKHVAHILDTDILSLLTCVVSRLADQIQKYKDSFSNNTYQQPYDIPFAKQYQQLLIKYPEQNLLSLILHVDGASLVKSTKLKLWLFTASIVELPPNIRMKRQNMILISMYIGYTEPDVKLWLASSLTTINNLKKKGITDSY
;
A
#
# COMPACT_ATOMS: atom_id res chain seq x y z
N MET A 1 12.03 19.86 0.03
CA MET A 1 11.57 18.46 0.12
C MET A 1 12.59 17.59 0.83
N THR A 2 13.84 17.52 0.35
CA THR A 2 14.93 16.72 0.95
C THR A 2 15.17 17.03 2.44
N ASN A 3 15.17 18.31 2.84
CA ASN A 3 15.37 18.70 4.24
C ASN A 3 14.26 18.21 5.19
N LEU A 4 13.00 18.22 4.74
CA LEU A 4 11.86 17.75 5.54
C LEU A 4 11.86 16.22 5.68
N LEU A 5 12.14 15.50 4.58
CA LEU A 5 12.22 14.04 4.59
C LEU A 5 13.39 13.54 5.44
N ASN A 6 14.53 14.25 5.42
CA ASN A 6 15.67 13.97 6.28
C ASN A 6 15.34 14.20 7.77
N TYR A 7 14.65 15.30 8.09
CA TYR A 7 14.26 15.60 9.48
C TYR A 7 13.33 14.54 10.08
N LEU A 8 12.40 14.02 9.27
CA LEU A 8 11.47 12.96 9.69
C LEU A 8 12.09 11.56 9.68
N ASN A 9 13.37 11.44 9.30
CA ASN A 9 14.09 10.18 9.14
C ASN A 9 13.32 9.12 8.34
N ILE A 10 12.54 9.58 7.36
CA ILE A 10 11.65 8.72 6.57
C ILE A 10 12.46 7.66 5.81
N PHE A 11 13.69 7.97 5.40
CA PHE A 11 14.52 7.04 4.65
C PHE A 11 14.89 5.75 5.40
N ASN A 12 14.77 5.71 6.72
CA ASN A 12 14.95 4.47 7.50
C ASN A 12 13.74 3.51 7.42
N TYR A 13 12.58 4.01 7.01
CA TYR A 13 11.33 3.25 6.96
C TYR A 13 10.88 2.91 5.54
N PHE A 14 11.49 3.53 4.53
CA PHE A 14 11.06 3.39 3.14
C PHE A 14 12.24 3.08 2.22
N THR A 15 12.04 2.11 1.34
CA THR A 15 12.89 1.94 0.16
C THR A 15 12.56 3.03 -0.84
N THR A 16 13.55 3.85 -1.20
CA THR A 16 13.35 4.99 -2.10
C THR A 16 13.78 4.65 -3.52
N ARG A 17 12.90 4.91 -4.49
CA ARG A 17 13.20 4.86 -5.92
C ARG A 17 12.98 6.23 -6.54
N LYS A 18 13.68 6.51 -7.64
CA LYS A 18 13.49 7.69 -8.46
C LYS A 18 13.17 7.25 -9.87
N ILE A 19 12.21 7.90 -10.50
CA ILE A 19 11.88 7.65 -11.91
C ILE A 19 11.88 8.95 -12.69
N CYS A 20 12.29 8.89 -13.95
CA CYS A 20 12.05 9.99 -14.88
C CYS A 20 10.64 9.86 -15.47
N ILE A 21 9.82 10.90 -15.33
CA ILE A 21 8.45 10.86 -15.85
C ILE A 21 8.38 10.99 -17.38
N LEU A 22 9.44 11.48 -18.03
CA LEU A 22 9.50 11.64 -19.48
C LEU A 22 9.78 10.31 -20.18
N CYS A 23 10.86 9.61 -19.80
CA CYS A 23 11.25 8.33 -20.40
C CYS A 23 10.81 7.09 -19.62
N ARG A 24 10.19 7.27 -18.44
CA ARG A 24 9.65 6.20 -17.59
C ARG A 24 10.69 5.19 -17.08
N LYS A 25 11.96 5.60 -17.05
CA LYS A 25 13.06 4.78 -16.54
C LYS A 25 13.38 5.09 -15.08
N ASP A 26 13.79 4.08 -14.34
CA ASP A 26 14.40 4.25 -13.03
C ASP A 26 15.70 5.08 -13.14
N LEU A 27 15.91 5.92 -12.15
CA LEU A 27 17.10 6.76 -11.99
C LEU A 27 17.91 6.25 -10.81
N LYS A 28 19.22 6.41 -10.91
CA LYS A 28 20.14 6.14 -9.80
C LYS A 28 19.85 7.12 -8.65
N HIS A 29 20.05 6.67 -7.42
CA HIS A 29 19.71 7.45 -6.23
C HIS A 29 20.37 8.83 -6.17
N TYR A 30 21.58 8.99 -6.72
CA TYR A 30 22.33 10.26 -6.75
C TYR A 30 21.91 11.20 -7.89
N GLN A 31 21.10 10.75 -8.85
CA GLN A 31 20.67 11.59 -9.96
C GLN A 31 19.59 12.58 -9.52
N ALA A 32 19.81 13.86 -9.84
CA ALA A 32 18.83 14.94 -9.65
C ALA A 32 17.92 15.14 -10.88
N LYS A 33 18.39 14.69 -12.05
CA LYS A 33 17.66 14.69 -13.33
C LYS A 33 18.02 13.45 -14.14
N CYS A 34 17.22 13.15 -15.16
CA CYS A 34 17.52 12.07 -16.09
C CYS A 34 18.63 12.48 -17.06
N ASN A 35 19.66 11.65 -17.20
CA ASN A 35 20.76 11.89 -18.15
C ASN A 35 20.39 11.49 -19.58
N ASP A 36 19.43 10.58 -19.75
CA ASP A 36 18.96 10.11 -21.06
C ASP A 36 17.99 11.09 -21.74
N CYS A 37 17.49 12.08 -21.00
CA CYS A 37 16.51 13.04 -21.48
C CYS A 37 17.11 14.45 -21.47
N LEU A 38 17.41 14.99 -22.65
CA LEU A 38 17.98 16.33 -22.80
C LEU A 38 17.13 17.44 -22.15
N MET A 39 15.81 17.27 -22.15
CA MET A 39 14.84 18.22 -21.58
C MET A 39 14.47 17.89 -20.11
N ALA A 40 15.12 16.91 -19.48
CA ALA A 40 14.81 16.57 -18.10
C ALA A 40 15.34 17.62 -17.12
N GLU A 41 14.45 18.06 -16.24
CA GLU A 41 14.71 18.94 -15.12
C GLU A 41 14.31 18.20 -13.84
N CYS A 42 14.59 18.77 -12.67
CA CYS A 42 14.20 18.19 -11.38
C CYS A 42 12.68 17.95 -11.28
N LYS A 43 11.85 18.79 -11.92
CA LYS A 43 10.39 18.62 -11.95
C LYS A 43 9.93 17.37 -12.72
N HIS A 44 10.81 16.81 -13.55
CA HIS A 44 10.60 15.60 -14.34
C HIS A 44 11.07 14.33 -13.60
N VAL A 45 11.45 14.45 -12.33
CA VAL A 45 11.79 13.32 -11.47
C VAL A 45 10.67 13.13 -10.45
N ALA A 46 10.18 11.91 -10.35
CA ALA A 46 9.29 11.51 -9.27
C ALA A 46 10.02 10.60 -8.28
N HIS A 47 9.68 10.76 -7.01
CA HIS A 47 10.17 9.95 -5.91
C HIS A 47 9.11 8.93 -5.54
N ILE A 48 9.51 7.67 -5.44
CA ILE A 48 8.66 6.58 -4.95
C ILE A 48 9.23 6.10 -3.63
N LEU A 49 8.38 5.98 -2.62
CA LEU A 49 8.72 5.51 -1.28
C LEU A 49 7.92 4.24 -1.01
N ASP A 50 8.55 3.09 -1.16
CA ASP A 50 7.95 1.78 -0.94
C ASP A 50 8.21 1.32 0.51
N THR A 51 7.22 0.75 1.19
CA THR A 51 7.38 0.18 2.53
C THR A 51 7.75 -1.29 2.48
N ASP A 52 8.22 -1.82 3.62
CA ASP A 52 8.22 -3.26 3.85
C ASP A 52 6.80 -3.76 4.17
N ILE A 53 6.09 -4.15 3.11
CA ILE A 53 4.69 -4.61 3.17
C ILE A 53 4.54 -5.80 4.12
N LEU A 54 5.49 -6.74 4.10
CA LEU A 54 5.42 -7.95 4.93
C LEU A 54 5.52 -7.59 6.41
N SER A 55 6.51 -6.78 6.77
CA SER A 55 6.70 -6.35 8.15
C SER A 55 5.50 -5.57 8.68
N LEU A 56 4.94 -4.66 7.88
CA LEU A 56 3.74 -3.90 8.26
C LEU A 56 2.51 -4.80 8.41
N LEU A 57 2.26 -5.71 7.47
CA LEU A 57 1.14 -6.65 7.56
C LEU A 57 1.28 -7.53 8.79
N THR A 58 2.46 -8.12 9.01
CA THR A 58 2.74 -8.99 10.17
C THR A 58 2.48 -8.25 11.48
N CYS A 59 2.96 -7.00 11.60
CA CYS A 59 2.73 -6.17 12.78
C CYS A 59 1.24 -5.89 13.03
N VAL A 60 0.49 -5.50 11.99
CA VAL A 60 -0.94 -5.20 12.14
C VAL A 60 -1.76 -6.45 12.42
N VAL A 61 -1.49 -7.56 11.72
CA VAL A 61 -2.17 -8.85 11.91
C VAL A 61 -1.91 -9.38 13.32
N SER A 62 -0.64 -9.40 13.77
CA SER A 62 -0.29 -9.87 15.11
C SER A 62 -0.96 -9.02 16.19
N ARG A 63 -0.94 -7.70 16.04
CA ARG A 63 -1.55 -6.76 17.01
C ARG A 63 -3.06 -6.86 17.07
N LEU A 64 -3.72 -7.28 15.98
CA LEU A 64 -5.18 -7.31 15.85
C LEU A 64 -5.75 -8.72 15.68
N ALA A 65 -4.98 -9.76 16.02
CA ALA A 65 -5.34 -11.15 15.78
C ALA A 65 -6.69 -11.51 16.41
N ASP A 66 -6.93 -11.10 17.66
CA ASP A 66 -8.19 -11.35 18.36
C ASP A 66 -9.40 -10.71 17.67
N GLN A 67 -9.25 -9.47 17.19
CA GLN A 67 -10.32 -8.76 16.49
C GLN A 67 -10.58 -9.38 15.12
N ILE A 68 -9.53 -9.82 14.44
CA ILE A 68 -9.62 -10.56 13.17
C ILE A 68 -10.41 -11.84 13.37
N GLN A 69 -10.03 -12.66 14.36
CA GLN A 69 -10.70 -13.93 14.60
C GLN A 69 -12.16 -13.74 14.98
N LYS A 70 -12.46 -12.83 15.93
CA LYS A 70 -13.83 -12.53 16.34
C LYS A 70 -14.71 -12.07 15.18
N TYR A 71 -14.16 -11.26 14.27
CA TYR A 71 -14.91 -10.80 13.11
C TYR A 71 -15.13 -11.93 12.11
N LYS A 72 -14.13 -12.80 11.87
CA LYS A 72 -14.29 -14.02 11.05
C LYS A 72 -15.38 -14.94 11.60
N ASP A 73 -15.41 -15.18 12.90
CA ASP A 73 -16.41 -16.05 13.54
C ASP A 73 -17.84 -15.51 13.38
N SER A 74 -18.02 -14.19 13.32
CA SER A 74 -19.32 -13.56 13.09
C SER A 74 -19.91 -13.86 11.69
N PHE A 75 -19.07 -14.14 10.70
CA PHE A 75 -19.51 -14.56 9.37
C PHE A 75 -19.93 -16.03 9.33
N SER A 76 -19.20 -16.89 10.04
CA SER A 76 -19.46 -18.33 10.06
C SER A 76 -20.78 -18.67 10.78
N ASN A 77 -21.15 -17.87 11.78
CA ASN A 77 -22.34 -18.10 12.58
C ASN A 77 -23.64 -17.52 11.97
N ASN A 78 -23.62 -17.00 10.73
CA ASN A 78 -24.76 -16.34 10.07
C ASN A 78 -25.42 -15.19 10.89
N THR A 79 -24.74 -14.70 11.93
CA THR A 79 -25.25 -13.62 12.78
C THR A 79 -25.01 -12.25 12.17
N TYR A 80 -24.04 -12.13 11.26
CA TYR A 80 -23.72 -10.89 10.58
C TYR A 80 -24.47 -10.79 9.23
N GLN A 81 -25.44 -9.87 9.14
CA GLN A 81 -26.02 -9.46 7.86
C GLN A 81 -24.90 -8.99 6.92
N GLN A 82 -25.02 -9.28 5.63
CA GLN A 82 -23.96 -9.03 4.65
C GLN A 82 -23.34 -7.63 4.84
N PRO A 83 -22.02 -7.53 5.03
CA PRO A 83 -21.35 -6.25 5.19
C PRO A 83 -21.43 -5.51 3.86
N TYR A 84 -22.32 -4.51 3.81
CA TYR A 84 -22.44 -3.59 2.67
C TYR A 84 -21.14 -2.82 2.40
N ASP A 85 -20.19 -2.85 3.35
CA ASP A 85 -18.89 -2.17 3.32
C ASP A 85 -17.73 -3.05 2.80
N ILE A 86 -17.99 -4.31 2.40
CA ILE A 86 -17.00 -5.16 1.71
C ILE A 86 -17.35 -5.20 0.22
N PRO A 87 -16.52 -4.60 -0.65
CA PRO A 87 -16.66 -4.78 -2.09
C PRO A 87 -16.60 -6.27 -2.44
N PHE A 88 -17.53 -6.74 -3.28
CA PHE A 88 -17.59 -8.16 -3.67
C PHE A 88 -17.77 -9.13 -2.48
N ALA A 89 -18.53 -8.73 -1.46
CA ALA A 89 -18.79 -9.54 -0.26
C ALA A 89 -19.23 -10.99 -0.57
N LYS A 90 -20.02 -11.19 -1.65
CA LYS A 90 -20.44 -12.54 -2.08
C LYS A 90 -19.26 -13.42 -2.48
N GLN A 91 -18.31 -12.89 -3.25
CA GLN A 91 -17.11 -13.62 -3.67
C GLN A 91 -16.22 -13.93 -2.47
N TYR A 92 -16.11 -12.98 -1.54
CA TYR A 92 -15.40 -13.18 -0.27
C TYR A 92 -16.02 -14.32 0.55
N GLN A 93 -17.34 -14.32 0.72
CA GLN A 93 -18.06 -15.41 1.42
C GLN A 93 -17.85 -16.76 0.73
N GLN A 94 -17.91 -16.81 -0.60
CA GLN A 94 -17.64 -18.03 -1.37
C GLN A 94 -16.21 -18.55 -1.15
N LEU A 95 -15.23 -17.66 -1.01
CA LEU A 95 -13.85 -18.05 -0.71
C LEU A 95 -13.72 -18.65 0.69
N LEU A 96 -14.36 -18.05 1.70
CA LEU A 96 -14.36 -18.59 3.06
C LEU A 96 -15.01 -19.98 3.13
N ILE A 97 -16.14 -20.18 2.45
CA ILE A 97 -16.82 -21.48 2.38
C ILE A 97 -15.96 -22.51 1.65
N LYS A 98 -15.27 -22.10 0.58
CA LYS A 98 -14.43 -23.01 -0.22
C LYS A 98 -13.17 -23.45 0.52
N TYR A 99 -12.65 -22.61 1.42
CA TYR A 99 -11.40 -22.85 2.14
C TYR A 99 -11.55 -22.58 3.64
N PRO A 100 -12.39 -23.36 4.36
CA PRO A 100 -12.75 -23.08 5.75
C PRO A 100 -11.55 -23.22 6.70
N GLU A 101 -10.65 -24.15 6.41
CA GLU A 101 -9.44 -24.41 7.21
C GLU A 101 -8.27 -23.46 6.89
N GLN A 102 -8.44 -22.56 5.92
CA GLN A 102 -7.38 -21.62 5.56
C GLN A 102 -7.54 -20.31 6.32
N ASN A 103 -6.44 -19.87 6.94
CA ASN A 103 -6.33 -18.53 7.52
C ASN A 103 -6.17 -17.47 6.43
N LEU A 104 -7.23 -17.30 5.63
CA LEU A 104 -7.30 -16.28 4.60
C LEU A 104 -7.40 -14.89 5.23
N LEU A 105 -6.63 -13.98 4.65
CA LEU A 105 -6.71 -12.54 4.86
C LEU A 105 -6.94 -11.88 3.50
N SER A 106 -7.92 -10.99 3.45
CA SER A 106 -8.28 -10.25 2.24
C SER A 106 -7.95 -8.78 2.41
N LEU A 107 -7.40 -8.18 1.36
CA LEU A 107 -7.00 -6.78 1.35
C LEU A 107 -7.88 -6.00 0.38
N ILE A 108 -8.44 -4.88 0.85
CA ILE A 108 -8.97 -3.83 -0.02
C ILE A 108 -7.83 -2.89 -0.32
N LEU A 109 -7.50 -2.73 -1.60
CA LEU A 109 -6.43 -1.86 -2.06
C LEU A 109 -7.00 -0.49 -2.46
N HIS A 110 -6.39 0.57 -1.95
CA HIS A 110 -6.81 1.96 -2.20
C HIS A 110 -5.69 2.73 -2.87
N VAL A 111 -6.03 3.52 -3.88
CA VAL A 111 -5.13 4.49 -4.52
C VAL A 111 -5.79 5.86 -4.42
N ASP A 112 -5.12 6.81 -3.77
CA ASP A 112 -5.65 8.15 -3.56
C ASP A 112 -4.59 9.23 -3.84
N GLY A 113 -5.02 10.37 -4.37
CA GLY A 113 -4.17 11.49 -4.77
C GLY A 113 -4.46 12.74 -3.93
N ALA A 114 -3.41 13.35 -3.37
CA ALA A 114 -3.48 14.57 -2.58
C ALA A 114 -2.49 15.63 -3.09
N SER A 115 -2.89 16.90 -3.06
CA SER A 115 -1.98 18.02 -3.31
C SER A 115 -1.22 18.38 -2.03
N LEU A 116 0.11 18.40 -2.06
CA LEU A 116 0.94 18.59 -0.85
C LEU A 116 1.00 20.03 -0.36
N VAL A 117 0.98 21.01 -1.26
CA VAL A 117 1.03 22.44 -0.90
C VAL A 117 0.16 23.22 -1.89
N LYS A 118 -0.67 24.14 -1.40
CA LYS A 118 -1.56 24.97 -2.23
C LYS A 118 -0.83 25.77 -3.34
N SER A 119 0.46 26.07 -3.17
CA SER A 119 1.26 26.88 -4.11
C SER A 119 2.22 26.08 -5.00
N THR A 120 2.49 24.80 -4.70
CA THR A 120 3.38 23.97 -5.53
C THR A 120 2.55 23.00 -6.36
N LYS A 121 2.89 22.81 -7.64
CA LYS A 121 2.34 21.74 -8.50
C LYS A 121 2.73 20.31 -8.03
N LEU A 122 3.22 20.16 -6.81
CA LEU A 122 3.68 18.90 -6.23
C LEU A 122 2.47 18.07 -5.77
N LYS A 123 2.33 16.89 -6.35
CA LYS A 123 1.30 15.90 -6.06
C LYS A 123 1.91 14.76 -5.23
N LEU A 124 1.15 14.28 -4.26
CA LEU A 124 1.39 13.04 -3.52
C LEU A 124 0.30 12.05 -3.91
N TRP A 125 0.67 10.82 -4.18
CA TRP A 125 -0.26 9.72 -4.33
C TRP A 125 0.09 8.63 -3.33
N LEU A 126 -0.93 8.06 -2.70
CA LEU A 126 -0.80 7.02 -1.68
C LEU A 126 -1.41 5.73 -2.22
N PHE A 127 -0.67 4.64 -2.04
CA PHE A 127 -1.17 3.29 -2.22
C PHE A 127 -1.23 2.63 -0.86
N THR A 128 -2.45 2.31 -0.41
CA THR A 128 -2.70 1.76 0.92
C THR A 128 -3.58 0.52 0.84
N ALA A 129 -3.63 -0.25 1.92
CA ALA A 129 -4.51 -1.40 2.04
C ALA A 129 -5.22 -1.46 3.39
N SER A 130 -6.41 -2.05 3.38
CA SER A 130 -7.22 -2.34 4.57
C SER A 130 -7.50 -3.84 4.66
N ILE A 131 -7.39 -4.41 5.85
CA ILE A 131 -7.71 -5.82 6.12
C ILE A 131 -9.22 -5.96 6.22
N VAL A 132 -9.81 -6.81 5.37
CA VAL A 132 -11.25 -7.05 5.30
C VAL A 132 -11.77 -7.69 6.57
N GLU A 133 -10.99 -8.59 7.16
CA GLU A 133 -11.30 -9.34 8.36
C GLU A 133 -11.28 -8.48 9.64
N LEU A 134 -11.24 -7.15 9.51
CA LEU A 134 -11.44 -6.23 10.63
C LEU A 134 -12.83 -5.55 10.54
N PRO A 135 -13.51 -5.34 11.68
CA PRO A 135 -14.72 -4.53 11.73
C PRO A 135 -14.50 -3.13 11.13
N PRO A 136 -15.47 -2.53 10.41
CA PRO A 136 -15.26 -1.27 9.69
C PRO A 136 -14.72 -0.12 10.57
N ASN A 137 -15.21 0.02 11.80
CA ASN A 137 -14.74 1.03 12.76
C ASN A 137 -13.28 0.84 13.22
N ILE A 138 -12.73 -0.38 13.10
CA ILE A 138 -11.33 -0.71 13.40
C ILE A 138 -10.49 -0.60 12.13
N ARG A 139 -11.00 -1.16 11.02
CA ARG A 139 -10.35 -1.21 9.71
C ARG A 139 -9.99 0.18 9.18
N MET A 140 -10.89 1.15 9.37
CA MET A 140 -10.73 2.52 8.87
C MET A 140 -9.81 3.41 9.73
N LYS A 141 -9.32 2.92 10.88
CA LYS A 141 -8.38 3.69 11.71
C LYS A 141 -7.03 3.79 11.00
N ARG A 142 -6.47 5.00 10.93
CA ARG A 142 -5.18 5.28 10.25
C ARG A 142 -4.06 4.32 10.64
N GLN A 143 -3.93 4.01 11.93
CA GLN A 143 -2.90 3.11 12.47
C GLN A 143 -3.08 1.63 12.04
N ASN A 144 -4.23 1.27 11.47
CA ASN A 144 -4.54 -0.07 11.00
C ASN A 144 -4.54 -0.15 9.46
N MET A 145 -4.40 0.98 8.76
CA MET A 145 -4.20 1.00 7.32
C MET A 145 -2.74 0.72 7.00
N ILE A 146 -2.51 -0.20 6.08
CA ILE A 146 -1.17 -0.55 5.60
C ILE A 146 -0.79 0.46 4.54
N LEU A 147 0.22 1.30 4.81
CA LEU A 147 0.83 2.11 3.77
C LEU A 147 1.76 1.23 2.94
N ILE A 148 1.49 1.07 1.65
CA ILE A 148 2.27 0.21 0.75
C ILE A 148 3.32 1.03 0.00
N SER A 149 2.90 2.13 -0.62
CA SER A 149 3.78 2.96 -1.42
C SER A 149 3.28 4.40 -1.47
N MET A 150 4.21 5.33 -1.64
CA MET A 150 3.90 6.72 -1.94
C MET A 150 4.61 7.14 -3.21
N TYR A 151 3.93 7.91 -4.05
CA TYR A 151 4.51 8.60 -5.18
C TYR A 151 4.47 10.10 -4.92
N ILE A 152 5.59 10.77 -5.17
CA ILE A 152 5.69 12.22 -5.03
C ILE A 152 6.33 12.80 -6.28
N GLY A 153 5.62 13.67 -6.97
CA GLY A 153 6.07 14.25 -8.23
C GLY A 153 5.24 15.46 -8.65
N TYR A 154 5.61 16.10 -9.76
CA TYR A 154 4.89 17.27 -10.27
C TYR A 154 3.73 16.91 -11.23
N THR A 155 3.57 15.63 -11.53
CA THR A 155 2.54 15.07 -12.40
C THR A 155 1.89 13.87 -11.72
N GLU A 156 0.78 13.40 -12.28
CA GLU A 156 0.16 12.15 -11.85
C GLU A 156 1.06 10.95 -12.19
N PRO A 157 1.02 9.89 -11.38
CA PRO A 157 1.83 8.71 -11.60
C PRO A 157 1.32 7.92 -12.82
N ASP A 158 2.26 7.38 -13.60
CA ASP A 158 1.95 6.16 -14.36
C ASP A 158 1.79 5.03 -13.33
N VAL A 159 0.53 4.67 -13.05
CA VAL A 159 0.17 3.69 -12.00
C VAL A 159 0.84 2.34 -12.24
N LYS A 160 0.99 1.92 -13.50
CA LYS A 160 1.63 0.64 -13.81
C LYS A 160 3.10 0.67 -13.43
N LEU A 161 3.80 1.75 -13.78
CA LEU A 161 5.21 1.92 -13.45
C LEU A 161 5.43 2.07 -11.93
N TRP A 162 4.61 2.90 -11.28
CA TRP A 162 4.71 3.16 -9.85
C TRP A 162 4.51 1.87 -9.04
N LEU A 163 3.40 1.16 -9.28
CA LEU A 163 2.95 0.05 -8.44
C LEU A 163 3.55 -1.31 -8.82
N ALA A 164 4.29 -1.43 -9.94
CA ALA A 164 4.82 -2.71 -10.41
C ALA A 164 5.59 -3.51 -9.32
N SER A 165 6.48 -2.84 -8.59
CA SER A 165 7.23 -3.45 -7.48
C SER A 165 6.31 -3.91 -6.36
N SER A 166 5.45 -3.02 -5.88
CA SER A 166 4.50 -3.29 -4.79
C SER A 166 3.55 -4.46 -5.12
N LEU A 167 3.01 -4.49 -6.34
CA LEU A 167 2.14 -5.57 -6.80
C LEU A 167 2.88 -6.90 -6.94
N THR A 168 4.15 -6.88 -7.35
CA THR A 168 4.98 -8.08 -7.37
C THR A 168 5.17 -8.63 -5.97
N THR A 169 5.47 -7.77 -4.99
CA THR A 169 5.59 -8.15 -3.58
C THR A 169 4.28 -8.73 -3.03
N ILE A 170 3.14 -8.07 -3.26
CA ILE A 170 1.82 -8.56 -2.83
C ILE A 170 1.49 -9.92 -3.46
N ASN A 171 1.78 -10.11 -4.76
CA ASN A 171 1.57 -11.39 -5.43
C ASN A 171 2.47 -12.49 -4.87
N ASN A 172 3.70 -12.17 -4.50
CA ASN A 172 4.60 -13.11 -3.84
C ASN A 172 4.09 -13.49 -2.45
N LEU A 173 3.61 -12.52 -1.67
CA LEU A 173 2.99 -12.76 -0.35
C LEU A 173 1.74 -13.63 -0.47
N LYS A 174 0.88 -13.36 -1.46
CA LYS A 174 -0.31 -14.19 -1.73
C LYS A 174 0.04 -15.65 -1.99
N LYS A 175 1.18 -15.94 -2.62
CA LYS A 175 1.64 -17.31 -2.91
C LYS A 175 2.31 -17.98 -1.71
N LYS A 176 3.08 -17.23 -0.94
CA LYS A 176 3.89 -17.76 0.19
C LYS A 176 3.12 -17.82 1.51
N GLY A 177 2.08 -16.99 1.67
CA GLY A 177 1.45 -16.74 2.96
C GLY A 177 2.29 -15.79 3.83
N ILE A 178 1.76 -15.46 5.00
CA ILE A 178 2.49 -14.77 6.07
C ILE A 178 2.73 -15.83 7.14
N THR A 179 4.00 -16.20 7.35
CA THR A 179 4.39 -17.11 8.43
C THR A 179 5.04 -16.30 9.53
N ASP A 180 4.56 -16.44 10.76
CA ASP A 180 5.25 -15.92 11.93
C ASP A 180 6.65 -16.55 11.97
N SER A 181 7.64 -15.73 11.68
CA SER A 181 9.04 -16.10 11.76
C SER A 181 9.54 -15.55 13.09
N TYR A 182 9.22 -16.27 14.17
CA TYR A 182 9.88 -16.12 15.47
C TYR A 182 10.77 -17.34 15.70
#